data_AF-A0A9D8HAM5-F1
#
_entry.id   AF-A0A9D8HAM5-F1
#
_cell.length_a   1.000
_cell.length_b   1.000
_cell.length_c   1.000
_cell.angle_alpha   90.00
_cell.angle_beta   90.00
_cell.angle_gamma   90.00
#
_symmetry.space_group_name_H-M   'P 1'
#
loop_
_entity.id
_entity.type
_entity.pdbx_description
1 polymer ?
#
loop_
_entity_poly.entity_id
_entity_poly.type
_entity_poly.pdbx_seq_one_letter_code
_entity_poly.pdbx_strand_id
1 'polypeptide(L)'
;MARVIPEDFDDATMANDAERRVLRALAQDLSDEWLVLPSVSLWKDPSGGRTADFEIDVLLVHARDGMVVLEVKGYQDQHLEVRNGQWFARGRP
;
A
#
# COMPACT_ATOMS: atom_id res chain seq x y z
N MET A 1 -7.96 11.31 11.63
CA MET A 1 -7.62 11.13 10.20
C MET A 1 -6.13 11.22 10.11
N ALA A 2 -5.50 10.17 9.60
CA ALA A 2 -4.07 10.13 9.38
C ALA A 2 -3.63 11.17 8.35
N ARG A 3 -2.34 11.50 8.35
CA ARG A 3 -1.77 12.45 7.40
C ARG A 3 -1.25 11.69 6.19
N VAL A 4 -1.86 11.93 5.03
CA VAL A 4 -1.33 11.43 3.75
C VAL A 4 -0.13 12.27 3.36
N ILE A 5 0.98 11.63 2.98
CA ILE A 5 2.22 12.29 2.58
C ILE A 5 2.61 11.82 1.16
N PRO A 6 2.77 12.74 0.20
CA PRO A 6 2.61 14.19 0.33
C PRO A 6 1.14 14.59 0.56
N GLU A 7 0.91 15.76 1.19
CA GLU A 7 -0.44 16.21 1.57
C GLU A 7 -1.35 16.52 0.37
N ASP A 8 -0.75 16.77 -0.80
CA ASP A 8 -1.42 17.02 -2.08
C ASP A 8 -1.44 15.77 -2.98
N PHE A 9 -1.21 14.58 -2.43
CA PHE A 9 -1.26 13.34 -3.19
C PHE A 9 -2.63 13.15 -3.87
N ASP A 10 -2.61 13.01 -5.20
CA ASP A 10 -3.80 12.72 -5.99
C ASP A 10 -4.10 11.22 -5.96
N ASP A 11 -5.11 10.82 -5.19
CA ASP A 11 -5.54 9.42 -5.09
C ASP A 11 -6.04 8.82 -6.42
N ALA A 12 -6.29 9.67 -7.44
CA ALA A 12 -6.59 9.22 -8.78
C ALA A 12 -5.42 8.51 -9.45
N THR A 13 -4.20 8.73 -8.96
CA THR A 13 -2.96 8.17 -9.50
C THR A 13 -2.61 6.78 -8.96
N MET A 14 -3.32 6.29 -7.94
CA MET A 14 -3.13 4.92 -7.42
C MET A 14 -3.28 3.88 -8.53
N ALA A 15 -2.50 2.79 -8.46
CA ALA A 15 -2.40 1.83 -9.55
C ALA A 15 -3.72 1.10 -9.84
N ASN A 16 -4.58 0.91 -8.82
CA ASN A 16 -5.91 0.34 -9.00
C ASN A 16 -6.92 0.81 -7.92
N ASP A 17 -8.19 0.44 -8.14
CA ASP A 17 -9.29 0.77 -7.22
C ASP A 17 -9.17 0.13 -5.83
N ALA A 18 -8.53 -1.05 -5.72
CA ALA A 18 -8.39 -1.73 -4.44
C ALA A 18 -7.41 -0.97 -3.54
N GLU A 19 -6.25 -0.61 -4.07
CA GLU A 19 -5.27 0.24 -3.40
C GLU A 19 -5.86 1.60 -3.01
N ARG A 20 -6.60 2.24 -3.92
CA ARG A 20 -7.29 3.51 -3.64
C ARG A 20 -8.28 3.41 -2.49
N ARG A 21 -9.06 2.33 -2.42
CA ARG A 21 -10.01 2.10 -1.32
C ARG A 21 -9.29 1.91 0.00
N VAL A 22 -8.17 1.16 0.00
CA VAL A 22 -7.34 0.97 1.20
C VAL A 22 -6.73 2.30 1.65
N LEU A 23 -6.14 3.08 0.74
CA LEU A 23 -5.61 4.42 1.04
C LEU A 23 -6.66 5.31 1.69
N ARG A 24 -7.87 5.40 1.12
CA ARG A 24 -8.96 6.22 1.66
C ARG A 24 -9.39 5.76 3.05
N ALA A 25 -9.54 4.46 3.27
CA ALA A 25 -9.89 3.91 4.57
C ALA A 25 -8.81 4.23 5.64
N LEU A 26 -7.53 4.04 5.30
CA LEU A 26 -6.42 4.35 6.20
C LEU A 26 -6.36 5.85 6.53
N ALA A 27 -6.49 6.73 5.54
CA ALA A 27 -6.50 8.17 5.76
C ALA A 27 -7.68 8.61 6.66
N GLN A 28 -8.86 8.03 6.46
CA GLN A 28 -10.07 8.37 7.19
C GLN A 28 -10.07 7.81 8.62
N ASP A 29 -9.73 6.53 8.80
CA ASP A 29 -10.05 5.80 10.03
C ASP A 29 -8.88 5.74 11.03
N LEU A 30 -7.65 6.03 10.61
CA LEU A 30 -6.50 6.14 11.51
C LEU A 30 -6.44 7.52 12.21
N SER A 31 -5.77 7.55 13.38
CA SER A 31 -5.45 8.81 14.07
C SER A 31 -4.41 9.63 13.28
N ASP A 32 -4.33 10.91 13.59
CA ASP A 32 -3.37 11.86 13.03
C ASP A 32 -1.91 11.59 13.44
N GLU A 33 -1.68 10.68 14.39
CA GLU A 33 -0.35 10.18 14.75
C GLU A 33 0.28 9.29 13.67
N TRP A 34 -0.53 8.77 12.74
CA TRP A 34 -0.07 7.97 11.61
C TRP A 34 0.19 8.84 10.38
N LEU A 35 1.29 8.56 9.70
CA LEU A 35 1.56 9.01 8.34
C LEU A 35 1.24 7.88 7.36
N VAL A 36 0.58 8.22 6.25
CA VAL A 36 0.23 7.30 5.16
C VAL A 36 0.96 7.75 3.90
N LEU A 37 1.92 6.96 3.43
CA LEU A 37 2.69 7.22 2.23
C LEU A 37 2.25 6.25 1.12
N PRO A 38 1.41 6.68 0.17
CA PRO A 38 1.02 5.87 -0.98
C PRO A 38 2.12 5.81 -2.05
N SER A 39 2.15 4.71 -2.83
CA SER A 39 3.01 4.53 -4.01
C SER A 39 4.48 4.93 -3.81
N VAL A 40 5.15 4.29 -2.86
CA VAL A 40 6.55 4.60 -2.53
C VAL A 40 7.50 3.83 -3.45
N SER A 41 8.12 4.56 -4.37
CA SER A 41 9.16 4.02 -5.28
C SER A 41 10.46 3.67 -4.55
N LEU A 42 10.97 2.47 -4.81
CA LEU A 42 12.27 1.98 -4.32
C LEU A 42 13.25 1.81 -5.49
N TRP A 43 14.44 2.37 -5.32
CA TRP A 43 15.51 2.40 -6.32
C TRP A 43 16.70 1.59 -5.82
N LYS A 44 17.12 0.57 -6.57
CA LYS A 44 18.28 -0.27 -6.27
C LYS A 44 19.59 0.44 -6.64
N ASP A 45 19.57 1.23 -7.72
CA ASP A 45 20.66 2.10 -8.12
C ASP A 45 20.13 3.53 -8.33
N PRO A 46 20.41 4.47 -7.41
CA PRO A 46 20.00 5.87 -7.56
C PRO A 46 20.59 6.56 -8.79
N SER A 47 21.63 5.99 -9.41
CA SER A 47 22.27 6.49 -10.62
C SER A 47 21.81 5.78 -11.91
N GLY A 48 21.04 4.69 -11.79
CA GLY A 48 20.63 3.81 -12.88
C GLY A 48 19.20 4.07 -13.36
N GLY A 49 19.02 5.02 -14.28
CA GLY A 49 17.78 5.16 -15.06
C GLY A 49 16.59 5.83 -14.35
N ARG A 50 15.50 6.06 -15.10
CA ARG A 50 14.30 6.82 -14.68
C ARG A 50 13.15 5.95 -14.13
N THR A 51 13.35 4.65 -13.98
CA THR A 51 12.29 3.72 -13.58
C THR A 51 12.66 3.07 -12.25
N ALA A 52 11.75 3.13 -11.27
CA ALA A 52 11.94 2.46 -10.01
C ALA A 52 12.03 0.93 -10.21
N ASP A 53 12.81 0.25 -9.38
CA ASP A 53 12.92 -1.21 -9.43
C ASP A 53 11.74 -1.90 -8.76
N PHE A 54 11.20 -1.28 -7.71
CA PHE A 54 10.08 -1.79 -6.92
C PHE A 54 9.21 -0.64 -6.40
N GLU A 55 8.00 -0.98 -5.96
CA GLU A 55 7.05 -0.06 -5.36
C GLU A 55 6.49 -0.70 -4.07
N ILE A 56 6.23 0.13 -3.07
CA ILE A 56 5.38 -0.22 -1.92
C ILE A 56 4.03 0.48 -2.14
N ASP A 57 2.94 -0.29 -2.18
CA ASP A 57 1.60 0.25 -2.42
C ASP A 57 1.21 1.30 -1.36
N VAL A 58 1.39 0.96 -0.08
CA VAL A 58 1.19 1.90 1.05
C VAL A 58 2.22 1.65 2.16
N LEU A 59 2.90 2.70 2.62
CA LEU A 59 3.76 2.67 3.80
C LEU A 59 3.10 3.47 4.93
N LEU A 60 2.87 2.82 6.07
CA LEU A 60 2.41 3.47 7.29
C LEU A 60 3.58 3.75 8.23
N VAL A 61 3.62 4.93 8.83
CA VAL A 61 4.65 5.32 9.80
C VAL A 61 4.01 5.91 11.05
N HIS A 62 4.39 5.40 12.21
CA HIS A 62 4.02 5.90 13.53
C HIS A 62 5.29 6.17 14.35
N ALA A 63 5.35 7.32 15.02
CA ALA A 63 6.57 7.74 15.74
C ALA A 63 6.99 6.79 16.87
N ARG A 64 6.03 6.07 17.47
CA ARG A 64 6.27 5.17 18.60
C ARG A 64 6.27 3.70 18.23
N ASP A 65 5.40 3.31 17.29
CA ASP A 65 5.16 1.89 16.96
C ASP A 65 5.92 1.43 15.72
N GLY A 66 6.60 2.35 15.02
CA GLY A 66 7.46 2.03 13.88
C GLY A 66 6.72 2.13 12.54
N MET A 67 7.01 1.20 11.64
CA MET A 67 6.51 1.25 10.25
C MET A 67 5.87 -0.07 9.82
N VAL A 68 4.86 0.04 8.95
CA VAL A 68 4.18 -1.11 8.34
C VAL A 68 4.19 -0.93 6.83
N VAL A 69 4.77 -1.91 6.12
CA VAL A 69 4.70 -2.00 4.66
C VAL A 69 3.45 -2.79 4.31
N LEU A 70 2.53 -2.15 3.58
CA LEU A 70 1.27 -2.74 3.12
C LEU A 70 1.32 -2.95 1.62
N GLU A 71 1.20 -4.22 1.22
CA GLU A 71 0.91 -4.64 -0.14
C GLU A 71 -0.59 -4.93 -0.24
N VAL A 72 -1.25 -4.41 -1.28
CA VAL A 72 -2.69 -4.56 -1.50
C VAL A 72 -2.93 -5.49 -2.69
N LYS A 73 -3.85 -6.44 -2.51
CA LYS A 73 -4.29 -7.34 -3.59
C LYS A 73 -5.80 -7.31 -3.73
N GLY A 74 -6.27 -6.72 -4.83
CA GLY A 74 -7.69 -6.68 -5.18
C GLY A 74 -8.13 -7.97 -5.88
N TYR A 75 -8.91 -8.82 -5.19
CA TYR A 75 -9.50 -10.03 -5.78
C TYR A 75 -11.03 -9.85 -5.92
N GLN A 76 -11.48 -9.13 -6.95
CA GLN A 76 -12.92 -8.85 -7.11
C GLN A 76 -13.73 -10.09 -7.52
N ASP A 77 -13.16 -10.99 -8.34
CA ASP A 77 -13.84 -12.17 -8.89
C ASP A 77 -13.15 -13.50 -8.56
N GLN A 78 -12.30 -13.54 -7.55
CA GLN A 78 -11.53 -14.74 -7.20
C GLN A 78 -11.82 -15.17 -5.77
N HIS A 79 -12.09 -16.46 -5.59
CA HIS A 79 -12.12 -17.05 -4.26
C HIS A 79 -10.69 -17.07 -3.73
N LEU A 80 -10.43 -16.19 -2.76
CA LEU A 80 -9.20 -16.18 -1.97
C LEU A 80 -9.46 -17.02 -0.71
N GLU A 81 -8.58 -17.97 -0.44
CA GLU A 81 -8.64 -18.79 0.77
C GLU A 81 -7.30 -18.75 1.48
N VAL A 82 -7.35 -18.76 2.81
CA VAL A 82 -6.15 -19.05 3.61
C VAL A 82 -6.27 -20.47 4.13
N ARG A 83 -5.39 -21.37 3.68
CA ARG A 83 -5.32 -22.76 4.16
C ARG A 83 -3.97 -22.95 4.83
N ASN A 84 -3.97 -23.23 6.13
CA ASN A 84 -2.75 -23.45 6.93
C ASN A 84 -1.70 -22.33 6.77
N GLY A 85 -2.14 -21.07 6.77
CA GLY A 85 -1.25 -19.90 6.64
C GLY A 85 -0.78 -19.59 5.22
N GLN A 86 -1.19 -20.37 4.22
CA GLN A 86 -0.90 -20.13 2.82
C GLN A 86 -2.12 -19.58 2.10
N TRP A 87 -1.91 -18.53 1.31
CA TRP A 87 -2.94 -17.92 0.46
C TRP A 87 -3.15 -18.78 -0.77
N PHE A 88 -4.40 -18.95 -1.18
CA PHE A 88 -4.77 -19.65 -2.40
C PHE A 88 -5.71 -18.78 -3.22
N ALA A 89 -5.34 -18.50 -4.46
CA ALA A 89 -6.19 -17.90 -5.47
C ALA A 89 -6.57 -18.97 -6.50
N ARG A 90 -7.87 -19.26 -6.64
CA ARG A 90 -8.37 -20.31 -7.56
C ARG A 90 -7.73 -21.69 -7.31
N GLY A 91 -7.50 -22.01 -6.04
CA GLY A 91 -6.87 -23.28 -5.61
C GLY A 91 -5.37 -23.38 -5.90
N ARG A 92 -4.72 -22.30 -6.34
CA ARG A 92 -3.27 -22.21 -6.51
C ARG A 92 -2.66 -21.31 -5.44
N PRO A 93 -1.50 -21.68 -4.87
CA PRO A 93 -0.79 -20.81 -3.95
C PRO A 93 -0.20 -19.58 -4.63
#